data_AF-A0A7T5JV78-F1
#
_entry.id   AF-A0A7T5JV78-F1
#
_cell.length_a   1.000
_cell.length_b   1.000
_cell.length_c   1.000
_cell.angle_alpha   90.00
_cell.angle_beta   90.00
_cell.angle_gamma   90.00
#
_symmetry.space_group_name_H-M   'P 1'
#
loop_
_entity.id
_entity.type
_entity.pdbx_description
1 polymer ?
#
loop_
_entity_poly.entity_id
_entity_poly.type
_entity_poly.pdbx_seq_one_letter_code
_entity_poly.pdbx_strand_id
1 'polypeptide(L)'
;MEGQPHGEHLSVAKALYQLDFYLNTLNLPVSVRDLYEAAYKRRRGEAYDDRWLDYLADNPEVVNSLDEPFTSHTIIEVLMKTGHEPIVRSLIREVRRRDIGFTHAYMIGSHRRR
;
A
#
# COMPACT_ATOMS: atom_id res chain seq x y z
N MET A 1 10.36 17.16 -18.83
CA MET A 1 8.98 17.26 -18.29
C MET A 1 8.56 15.86 -17.93
N GLU A 2 8.85 15.46 -16.69
CA GLU A 2 8.55 14.12 -16.19
C GLU A 2 7.04 13.98 -16.01
N GLY A 3 6.50 12.89 -16.52
CA GLY A 3 5.07 12.64 -16.57
C GLY A 3 4.47 12.57 -15.17
N GLN A 4 3.59 13.52 -14.85
CA GLN A 4 2.72 13.42 -13.70
C GLN A 4 1.93 12.10 -13.77
N PRO A 5 1.84 11.31 -12.69
CA PRO A 5 0.98 10.15 -12.67
C PRO A 5 -0.47 10.60 -12.86
N HIS A 6 -1.07 10.31 -14.01
CA HIS A 6 -2.47 10.60 -14.28
C HIS A 6 -3.36 9.39 -13.95
N GLY A 7 -4.53 9.65 -13.34
CA GLY A 7 -5.59 8.66 -13.11
C GLY A 7 -5.20 7.51 -12.17
N GLU A 8 -5.11 6.29 -12.70
CA GLU A 8 -4.86 5.07 -11.92
C GLU A 8 -3.51 5.09 -11.19
N HIS A 9 -2.47 5.66 -11.81
CA HIS A 9 -1.15 5.77 -11.19
C HIS A 9 -1.15 6.67 -9.96
N LEU A 10 -1.96 7.75 -9.97
CA LEU A 10 -2.09 8.65 -8.83
C LEU A 10 -2.82 7.98 -7.67
N SER A 11 -3.92 7.28 -7.96
CA SER A 11 -4.68 6.54 -6.94
C SER A 11 -3.83 5.47 -6.25
N VAL A 12 -2.98 4.77 -7.00
CA VAL A 12 -2.02 3.81 -6.43
C VAL A 12 -1.00 4.53 -5.56
N ALA A 13 -0.41 5.62 -6.05
CA ALA A 13 0.56 6.40 -5.29
C ALA A 13 -0.02 6.91 -3.95
N LYS A 14 -1.23 7.47 -3.97
CA LYS A 14 -1.98 7.87 -2.77
C LYS A 14 -2.19 6.68 -1.82
N ALA A 15 -2.69 5.56 -2.33
CA ALA A 15 -2.95 4.38 -1.51
C ALA A 15 -1.69 3.80 -0.84
N LEU A 16 -0.56 3.78 -1.56
CA LEU A 16 0.72 3.34 -1.01
C LEU A 16 1.24 4.33 0.04
N TYR A 17 1.12 5.63 -0.20
CA TYR A 17 1.53 6.65 0.77
C TYR A 17 0.70 6.60 2.06
N GLN A 18 -0.62 6.48 1.93
CA GLN A 18 -1.55 6.29 3.06
C GLN A 18 -1.29 4.97 3.81
N LEU A 19 -0.93 3.89 3.09
CA LEU A 19 -0.55 2.63 3.71
C LEU A 19 0.74 2.80 4.54
N ASP A 20 1.75 3.45 3.97
CA ASP A 20 3.02 3.70 4.68
C ASP A 20 2.80 4.51 5.95
N PHE A 21 1.97 5.56 5.87
CA PHE A 21 1.52 6.32 7.03
C PHE A 21 0.90 5.43 8.11
N TYR A 22 0.01 4.50 7.76
CA TYR A 22 -0.57 3.56 8.73
C TYR A 22 0.46 2.62 9.36
N LEU A 23 1.34 2.04 8.54
CA LEU A 23 2.38 1.12 9.03
C LEU A 23 3.29 1.84 10.03
N ASN A 24 3.70 3.07 9.71
CA ASN A 24 4.53 3.90 10.58
C ASN A 24 3.79 4.33 11.86
N THR A 25 2.55 4.79 11.74
CA THR A 25 1.73 5.23 12.89
C THR A 25 1.49 4.09 13.89
N LEU A 26 1.30 2.88 13.38
CA LEU A 26 1.14 1.67 14.19
C LEU A 26 2.49 1.06 14.63
N ASN A 27 3.61 1.70 14.30
CA ASN A 27 4.98 1.25 14.56
C ASN A 27 5.20 -0.20 14.13
N LEU A 28 4.68 -0.57 12.97
CA LEU A 28 4.82 -1.92 12.44
C LEU A 28 6.23 -2.12 11.88
N PRO A 29 6.89 -3.28 12.11
CA PRO A 29 8.26 -3.48 11.64
C PRO A 29 8.29 -3.98 10.18
N VAL A 30 7.48 -3.35 9.32
CA VAL A 30 7.35 -3.60 7.89
C VAL A 30 6.97 -2.29 7.20
N SER A 31 7.66 -1.97 6.11
CA SER A 31 7.41 -0.78 5.29
C SER A 31 6.65 -1.12 4.02
N VAL A 32 6.12 -0.11 3.31
CA VAL A 32 5.54 -0.32 1.98
C VAL A 32 6.57 -0.86 0.99
N ARG A 33 7.83 -0.46 1.11
CA ARG A 33 8.93 -0.99 0.27
C ARG A 33 9.09 -2.51 0.46
N ASP A 34 9.10 -2.99 1.70
CA ASP A 34 9.19 -4.43 1.99
C ASP A 34 8.02 -5.21 1.36
N LEU A 35 6.81 -4.65 1.45
CA LEU A 35 5.62 -5.24 0.85
C LEU A 35 5.69 -5.25 -0.68
N TYR A 36 6.19 -4.18 -1.29
CA TYR A 36 6.36 -4.06 -2.73
C TYR A 36 7.42 -5.03 -3.26
N GLU A 37 8.54 -5.16 -2.54
CA GLU A 37 9.60 -6.12 -2.83
C GLU A 37 9.06 -7.55 -2.78
N ALA A 38 8.40 -7.93 -1.68
CA ALA A 38 7.81 -9.25 -1.52
C ALA A 38 6.76 -9.56 -2.61
N ALA A 39 6.03 -8.54 -3.07
CA ALA A 39 5.00 -8.66 -4.09
C ALA A 39 5.58 -8.86 -5.50
N TYR A 40 6.65 -8.16 -5.87
CA TYR A 40 7.05 -8.03 -7.27
C TYR A 40 8.47 -8.48 -7.60
N LYS A 41 9.42 -8.45 -6.66
CA LYS A 41 10.85 -8.70 -6.95
C LYS A 41 11.07 -10.05 -7.63
N ARG A 42 10.50 -11.12 -7.08
CA ARG A 42 10.60 -12.47 -7.66
C ARG A 42 9.98 -12.57 -9.05
N ARG A 43 8.85 -11.88 -9.30
CA ARG A 43 8.12 -11.96 -10.57
C ARG A 43 8.78 -11.13 -11.67
N ARG A 44 9.31 -9.96 -11.32
CA ARG A 44 9.91 -9.01 -12.27
C ARG A 44 11.40 -9.28 -12.49
N GLY A 45 12.08 -9.95 -11.56
CA GLY A 45 13.49 -10.29 -11.69
C GLY A 45 14.34 -9.04 -11.92
N GLU A 46 15.09 -9.02 -13.02
CA GLU A 46 15.96 -7.91 -13.42
C GLU A 46 15.18 -6.62 -13.77
N ALA A 47 13.90 -6.72 -14.13
CA ALA A 47 13.04 -5.57 -14.41
C ALA A 47 12.33 -5.03 -13.15
N TYR A 48 12.71 -5.49 -11.97
CA TYR A 48 12.20 -4.95 -10.71
C TYR A 48 12.81 -3.57 -10.44
N ASP A 49 11.94 -2.59 -10.22
CA ASP A 49 12.32 -1.23 -9.81
C ASP A 49 11.29 -0.71 -8.82
N ASP A 50 11.77 -0.30 -7.65
CA ASP A 50 11.00 0.26 -6.55
C ASP A 50 11.48 1.68 -6.17
N ARG A 51 12.45 2.25 -6.90
CA ARG A 51 12.98 3.61 -6.66
C ARG A 51 11.91 4.68 -6.82
N TRP A 52 10.87 4.40 -7.61
CA TRP A 52 9.73 5.30 -7.76
C TRP A 52 8.98 5.54 -6.44
N LEU A 53 9.10 4.63 -5.46
CA LEU A 53 8.51 4.80 -4.13
C LEU A 53 9.16 5.95 -3.35
N ASP A 54 10.44 6.26 -3.60
CA ASP A 54 11.15 7.36 -2.95
C ASP A 54 10.60 8.74 -3.33
N TYR A 55 10.00 8.83 -4.52
CA TYR A 55 9.47 10.09 -5.07
C TYR A 55 7.97 10.26 -4.81
N LEU A 56 7.33 9.38 -4.00
CA LEU A 56 5.91 9.53 -3.67
C LEU A 56 5.61 10.87 -2.97
N ALA A 57 6.50 11.27 -2.06
CA ALA A 57 6.36 12.51 -1.30
C ALA A 57 6.60 13.78 -2.15
N ASP A 58 7.19 13.65 -3.33
CA ASP A 58 7.45 14.79 -4.22
C ASP A 58 6.19 15.26 -4.95
N ASN A 59 5.13 14.45 -4.97
CA ASN A 59 3.85 14.82 -5.56
C ASN A 59 2.91 15.43 -4.49
N PRO A 60 2.55 16.73 -4.59
CA PRO A 60 1.67 17.38 -3.62
C PRO A 60 0.31 16.71 -3.49
N GLU A 61 -0.26 16.15 -4.56
CA GLU A 61 -1.55 15.45 -4.48
C GLU A 61 -1.45 14.15 -3.66
N VAL A 62 -0.29 13.48 -3.70
CA VAL A 62 -0.04 12.28 -2.89
C VAL A 62 0.09 12.65 -1.43
N VAL A 63 0.85 13.71 -1.11
CA VAL A 63 1.03 14.18 0.27
C VAL A 63 -0.31 14.66 0.86
N ASN A 64 -1.04 15.51 0.13
CA ASN A 64 -2.33 16.04 0.56
C ASN A 64 -3.41 14.96 0.73
N SER A 65 -3.20 13.75 0.17
CA SER A 65 -4.13 12.64 0.37
C SER A 65 -4.20 12.14 1.83
N LEU A 66 -3.25 12.54 2.69
CA LEU A 66 -3.33 12.26 4.12
C LEU A 66 -4.41 13.10 4.84
N ASP A 67 -4.83 14.23 4.26
CA ASP A 67 -5.91 15.06 4.81
C ASP A 67 -7.30 14.58 4.32
N GLU A 68 -7.34 13.74 3.29
CA GLU A 68 -8.56 13.11 2.80
C GLU A 68 -8.99 11.96 3.74
N PRO A 69 -10.29 11.66 3.91
CA PRO A 69 -10.70 10.49 4.70
C PRO A 69 -10.25 9.17 4.04
N PHE A 70 -9.41 8.40 4.73
CA PHE A 70 -8.99 7.06 4.29
C PHE A 70 -8.99 6.04 5.43
N THR A 71 -9.20 4.77 5.07
CA THR A 71 -9.18 3.62 5.99
C THR A 71 -8.33 2.51 5.40
N SER A 72 -7.94 1.54 6.23
CA SER A 72 -7.32 0.29 5.73
C SER A 72 -8.16 -0.35 4.62
N HIS A 73 -9.49 -0.30 4.75
CA HIS A 73 -10.41 -0.85 3.76
C HIS A 73 -10.34 -0.12 2.41
N THR A 74 -10.41 1.22 2.40
CA THR A 74 -10.36 2.00 1.16
C THR A 74 -9.01 1.86 0.46
N ILE A 75 -7.91 1.82 1.22
CA ILE A 75 -6.57 1.54 0.69
C ILE A 75 -6.54 0.17 0.00
N ILE A 76 -6.99 -0.87 0.70
CA ILE A 76 -7.04 -2.23 0.16
C ILE A 76 -7.90 -2.27 -1.11
N GLU A 77 -9.07 -1.63 -1.11
CA GLU A 77 -9.92 -1.58 -2.30
C GLU A 77 -9.21 -0.95 -3.50
N VAL A 78 -8.52 0.18 -3.31
CA VAL A 78 -7.79 0.84 -4.39
C VAL A 78 -6.69 -0.06 -4.93
N LEU A 79 -5.90 -0.70 -4.05
CA LEU A 79 -4.86 -1.64 -4.47
C LEU A 79 -5.44 -2.85 -5.21
N MET A 80 -6.57 -3.38 -4.77
CA MET A 80 -7.25 -4.49 -5.45
C MET A 80 -7.76 -4.08 -6.84
N LYS A 81 -8.43 -2.92 -6.95
CA LYS A 81 -9.02 -2.40 -8.21
C LYS A 81 -7.96 -2.08 -9.27
N THR A 82 -6.75 -1.73 -8.85
CA THR A 82 -5.64 -1.33 -9.73
C THR A 82 -4.63 -2.45 -10.00
N GLY A 83 -4.94 -3.70 -9.63
CA GLY A 83 -4.08 -4.86 -9.91
C GLY A 83 -2.88 -5.02 -8.94
N HIS A 84 -2.89 -4.29 -7.83
CA HIS A 84 -1.89 -4.36 -6.75
C HIS A 84 -2.28 -5.32 -5.62
N GLU A 85 -3.16 -6.29 -5.91
CA GLU A 85 -3.49 -7.40 -5.00
C GLU A 85 -2.25 -8.11 -4.41
N PRO A 86 -1.13 -8.34 -5.14
CA PRO A 86 0.07 -8.94 -4.56
C PRO A 86 0.64 -8.18 -3.34
N ILE A 87 0.47 -6.86 -3.28
CA ILE A 87 0.86 -6.04 -2.13
C ILE A 87 -0.06 -6.36 -0.94
N VAL A 88 -1.37 -6.40 -1.16
CA VAL A 88 -2.37 -6.74 -0.12
C VAL A 88 -2.11 -8.14 0.44
N ARG A 89 -1.81 -9.12 -0.43
CA ARG A 89 -1.46 -10.48 0.03
C ARG A 89 -0.19 -10.49 0.86
N SER A 90 0.81 -9.68 0.51
CA SER A 90 2.05 -9.56 1.28
C SER A 90 1.80 -8.93 2.65
N LEU A 91 0.95 -7.89 2.71
CA LEU A 91 0.54 -7.25 3.97
C LEU A 91 -0.16 -8.25 4.90
N ILE A 92 -1.14 -9.01 4.41
CA ILE A 92 -1.87 -10.01 5.19
C ILE A 92 -0.92 -11.10 5.73
N ARG A 93 0.04 -11.54 4.91
CA ARG A 93 1.05 -12.53 5.33
C ARG A 93 1.92 -11.99 6.45
N GLU A 94 2.39 -10.75 6.34
CA GLU A 94 3.23 -10.13 7.38
C GLU A 94 2.47 -9.92 8.68
N VAL A 95 1.22 -9.47 8.62
CA VAL A 95 0.36 -9.34 9.81
C VAL A 95 0.15 -10.69 10.50
N ARG A 96 -0.13 -11.75 9.72
CA ARG A 96 -0.30 -13.11 10.26
C ARG A 96 0.99 -13.68 10.84
N ARG A 97 2.12 -13.49 10.15
CA ARG A 97 3.44 -13.98 10.60
C ARG A 97 3.83 -13.42 11.96
N ARG A 98 3.39 -12.19 12.25
CA ARG A 98 3.76 -11.43 13.45
C ARG A 98 2.72 -11.52 14.57
N ASP A 99 1.69 -12.36 14.40
CA ASP A 99 0.58 -12.52 15.33
C ASP A 99 -0.02 -11.19 15.80
N ILE A 100 -0.12 -10.20 14.90
CA ILE A 100 -0.67 -8.89 15.22
C ILE A 100 -2.20 -9.03 15.24
N GLY A 101 -2.72 -9.57 16.35
CA GLY A 101 -4.13 -9.92 16.52
C GLY A 101 -5.08 -8.73 16.38
N PHE A 102 -4.64 -7.52 16.75
CA PHE A 102 -5.44 -6.30 16.66
C PHE A 102 -5.64 -5.80 15.22
N THR A 103 -4.63 -5.96 14.35
CA THR A 103 -4.66 -5.47 12.96
C THR A 103 -5.51 -6.38 12.06
N HIS A 104 -5.59 -7.68 12.36
CA HIS A 104 -6.42 -8.62 11.59
C HIS A 104 -7.91 -8.27 11.68
N ALA A 105 -8.39 -7.77 12.83
CA ALA A 105 -9.78 -7.34 13.02
C ALA A 105 -10.14 -6.10 12.18
N TYR A 106 -9.24 -5.11 12.09
CA TYR A 106 -9.43 -3.91 11.26
C TYR A 106 -9.31 -4.18 9.76
N MET A 107 -8.57 -5.20 9.34
CA MET A 107 -8.45 -5.59 7.93
C MET A 107 -9.55 -6.56 7.47
N ILE A 108 -10.04 -7.44 8.35
CA ILE A 108 -11.08 -8.44 8.02
C ILE A 108 -12.49 -7.90 8.27
N GLY A 109 -12.68 -6.93 9.18
CA GLY A 109 -13.99 -6.40 9.58
C GLY A 109 -14.87 -5.89 8.43
N SER A 110 -14.27 -5.57 7.27
CA SER A 110 -14.95 -5.12 6.05
C SER A 110 -15.17 -6.21 4.98
N HIS A 111 -14.84 -7.48 5.27
CA HIS A 111 -15.00 -8.61 4.33
C HIS A 111 -16.00 -9.68 4.80
N ARG A 112 -16.96 -9.30 5.65
CA ARG A 112 -18.20 -10.07 5.79
C ARG A 112 -19.21 -9.61 4.72
N ARG A 113 -19.06 -10.13 3.50
CA ARG A 113 -20.18 -10.14 2.54
C ARG A 113 -21.25 -11.08 3.08
N ARG A 114 -22.45 -10.54 3.23
CA ARG A 114 -23.70 -11.27 3.40
C ARG A 114 -24.11 -11.89 2.08
#